data_AF-A0A936B2Z1-F1
#
_entry.id   AF-A0A936B2Z1-F1
#
_cell.length_a   1.000
_cell.length_b   1.000
_cell.length_c   1.000
_cell.angle_alpha   90.00
_cell.angle_beta   90.00
_cell.angle_gamma   90.00
#
_symmetry.space_group_name_H-M   'P 1'
#
loop_
_entity.id
_entity.type
_entity.pdbx_description
1 polymer ?
#
loop_
_entity_poly.entity_id
_entity_poly.type
_entity_poly.pdbx_seq_one_letter_code
_entity_poly.pdbx_strand_id
1 'polypeptide(L)'
;MRLADVRGSSHLTTEAVRSILSQLVWEGYLQAGRPGDWGADPALQELLDRHEIYSNIGTEVQMTTAVDAYSGQVLGQTERSYPTGAVLLFGGRPMRVVWQDKYRFGLTPAPRTTIDDVVRFGGGEMAIPFVVAQAVARGLGIAPAEMPFLPAGEGVWLFHFWGTVWGKLLAELLLAQGVMATSADEYALYLPLAIPALPSWNEAVARRVGQRTAANLADMLGMGRFHSLLPADVASAAVVGLLNLARLGRLYRATTLTHRPELGESLTALHES
;
A
#
# COMPACT_ATOMS: atom_id res chain seq x y z
N MET A 1 22.72 -1.52 -23.11
CA MET A 1 21.57 -0.58 -23.09
C MET A 1 22.12 0.83 -23.27
N ARG A 2 21.54 1.69 -24.14
CA ARG A 2 22.02 3.07 -24.33
C ARG A 2 21.18 4.06 -23.53
N LEU A 3 21.79 5.16 -23.06
CA LEU A 3 21.09 6.20 -22.29
C LEU A 3 19.91 6.84 -23.06
N ALA A 4 19.96 6.83 -24.39
CA ALA A 4 18.87 7.29 -25.25
C ALA A 4 17.62 6.40 -25.17
N ASP A 5 17.78 5.11 -24.86
CA ASP A 5 16.70 4.12 -24.82
C ASP A 5 15.87 4.24 -23.51
N VAL A 6 16.40 4.91 -22.49
CA VAL A 6 15.76 5.10 -21.17
C VAL A 6 14.83 6.34 -21.12
N ARG A 7 14.83 7.17 -22.17
CA ARG A 7 14.14 8.47 -22.21
C ARG A 7 12.61 8.41 -22.40
N GLY A 8 11.98 7.27 -22.13
CA GLY A 8 10.55 7.05 -22.36
C GLY A 8 9.60 7.66 -21.33
N SER A 9 10.08 8.03 -20.13
CA SER A 9 9.22 8.59 -19.08
C SER A 9 9.46 10.10 -18.90
N SER A 10 8.40 10.90 -19.04
CA SER A 10 8.41 12.37 -18.91
C SER A 10 8.76 12.89 -17.51
N HIS A 11 9.07 12.00 -16.56
CA HIS A 11 9.24 12.31 -15.14
C HIS A 11 10.66 12.07 -14.61
N LEU A 12 11.55 11.42 -15.38
CA LEU A 12 12.94 11.19 -14.95
C LEU A 12 13.88 12.23 -15.57
N THR A 13 14.59 12.98 -14.72
CA THR A 13 15.62 13.93 -15.18
C THR A 13 16.87 13.17 -15.63
N THR A 14 17.67 13.78 -16.52
CA THR A 14 18.98 13.21 -16.93
C THR A 14 19.90 12.96 -15.73
N GLU A 15 19.82 13.82 -14.72
CA GLU A 15 20.58 13.69 -13.48
C GLU A 15 20.10 12.51 -12.64
N ALA A 16 18.79 12.32 -12.49
CA ALA A 16 18.23 11.16 -11.78
C ALA A 16 18.61 9.85 -12.48
N VAL A 17 18.51 9.79 -13.82
CA VAL A 17 18.94 8.61 -14.60
C VAL A 17 20.43 8.33 -14.38
N ARG A 18 21.27 9.36 -14.40
CA ARG A 18 22.71 9.20 -14.13
C ARG A 18 22.95 8.68 -12.71
N SER A 19 22.27 9.24 -11.71
CA SER A 19 22.37 8.82 -10.31
C SER A 19 21.98 7.35 -10.13
N ILE A 20 20.86 6.93 -10.73
CA ILE A 20 20.40 5.52 -10.72
C ILE A 20 21.45 4.60 -11.35
N LEU A 21 21.97 4.95 -12.53
CA LEU A 21 22.97 4.12 -13.21
C LEU A 21 24.27 4.03 -12.38
N SER A 22 24.70 5.14 -11.77
CA SER A 22 25.85 5.15 -10.87
C SER A 22 25.64 4.27 -9.64
N GLN A 23 24.45 4.32 -9.02
CA GLN A 23 24.11 3.45 -7.89
C GLN A 23 24.13 1.98 -8.30
N LEU A 24 23.51 1.61 -9.42
CA LEU A 24 23.49 0.23 -9.90
C LEU A 24 24.89 -0.31 -10.25
N VAL A 25 25.80 0.55 -10.70
CA VAL A 25 27.21 0.17 -10.88
C VAL A 25 27.89 -0.05 -9.53
N TRP A 26 27.65 0.84 -8.56
CA TRP A 26 28.22 0.73 -7.22
C TRP A 26 27.74 -0.53 -6.48
N GLU A 27 26.47 -0.90 -6.62
CA GLU A 27 25.85 -2.10 -6.04
C GLU A 27 26.22 -3.41 -6.78
N GLY A 28 27.03 -3.36 -7.84
CA GLY A 28 27.45 -4.55 -8.59
C GLY A 28 26.35 -5.18 -9.46
N TYR A 29 25.35 -4.39 -9.86
CA TYR A 29 24.32 -4.80 -10.83
C TYR A 29 24.74 -4.47 -12.27
N LEU A 30 25.45 -3.37 -12.49
CA LEU A 30 25.89 -2.94 -13.81
C LEU A 30 27.40 -2.80 -13.88
N GLN A 31 27.97 -3.23 -15.00
CA GLN A 31 29.36 -2.97 -15.32
C GLN A 31 29.44 -1.85 -16.36
N ALA A 32 30.20 -0.80 -16.06
CA ALA A 32 30.45 0.27 -17.03
C ALA A 32 31.34 -0.26 -18.18
N GLY A 33 30.85 -0.15 -19.42
CA GLY A 33 31.57 -0.53 -20.63
C GLY A 33 32.13 0.69 -21.35
N ARG A 34 31.91 0.76 -22.67
CA ARG A 34 32.21 1.96 -23.46
C ARG A 34 31.31 3.13 -23.02
N PRO A 35 31.67 4.40 -23.30
CA PRO A 35 30.80 5.53 -22.99
C PRO A 35 29.39 5.33 -23.56
N GLY A 36 28.40 5.24 -22.68
CA GLY A 36 26.99 5.00 -23.04
C GLY A 36 26.57 3.53 -23.12
N ASP A 37 27.46 2.58 -22.80
CA ASP A 37 27.18 1.15 -22.75
C ASP A 37 27.37 0.61 -21.33
N TRP A 38 26.39 -0.19 -20.87
CA TRP A 38 26.44 -0.93 -19.61
C TRP A 38 26.17 -2.41 -19.88
N GLY A 39 26.97 -3.28 -19.27
CA GLY A 39 26.80 -4.73 -19.22
C GLY A 39 26.19 -5.18 -17.89
N ALA A 40 25.72 -6.42 -17.83
CA ALA A 40 25.29 -7.04 -16.57
C ALA A 40 26.53 -7.43 -15.74
N ASP A 41 26.48 -7.15 -14.44
CA ASP A 41 27.48 -7.56 -13.45
C ASP A 41 26.90 -8.72 -12.58
N PRO A 42 27.67 -9.43 -11.73
CA PRO A 42 27.22 -10.68 -11.10
C PRO A 42 25.87 -10.62 -10.39
N ALA A 43 25.53 -9.53 -9.70
CA ALA A 43 24.24 -9.43 -9.01
C ALA A 43 23.07 -9.43 -10.00
N LEU A 44 23.20 -8.72 -11.12
CA LEU A 44 22.20 -8.71 -12.18
C LEU A 44 22.16 -10.04 -12.93
N GLN A 45 23.31 -10.67 -13.16
CA GLN A 45 23.39 -11.98 -13.80
C GLN A 45 22.69 -13.05 -12.95
N GLU A 46 22.91 -13.05 -11.63
CA GLU A 46 22.22 -13.94 -10.70
C GLU A 46 20.69 -13.76 -10.77
N LEU A 47 20.21 -12.51 -10.80
CA LEU A 47 18.78 -12.24 -10.99
C LEU A 47 18.28 -12.69 -12.37
N LEU A 48 19.07 -12.57 -13.44
CA LEU A 48 18.71 -13.08 -14.77
C LEU A 48 18.58 -14.61 -14.75
N ASP A 49 19.56 -15.29 -14.16
CA ASP A 49 19.62 -16.74 -14.09
C ASP A 49 18.42 -17.30 -13.30
N ARG A 50 18.05 -16.61 -12.21
CA ARG A 50 16.86 -16.91 -11.40
C ARG A 50 15.54 -16.45 -12.05
N HIS A 51 15.58 -15.83 -13.23
CA HIS A 51 14.43 -15.23 -13.92
C HIS A 51 13.70 -14.17 -13.09
N GLU A 52 14.42 -13.54 -12.17
CA GLU A 52 13.91 -12.56 -11.24
C GLU A 52 13.86 -11.16 -11.87
N ILE A 53 14.71 -10.78 -12.83
CA ILE A 53 14.61 -9.43 -13.43
C ILE A 53 13.24 -9.18 -14.07
N TYR A 54 12.65 -10.24 -14.65
CA TYR A 54 11.33 -10.19 -15.26
C TYR A 54 10.19 -10.19 -14.23
N SER A 55 10.46 -10.60 -12.97
CA SER A 55 9.46 -10.60 -11.90
C SER A 55 9.23 -9.24 -11.24
N ASN A 56 9.79 -8.16 -11.80
CA ASN A 56 9.51 -6.78 -11.39
C ASN A 56 8.85 -5.90 -12.47
N ILE A 57 8.59 -6.42 -13.68
CA ILE A 57 7.57 -5.85 -14.59
C ILE A 57 6.18 -6.48 -14.31
N GLY A 58 6.13 -7.52 -13.49
CA GLY A 58 4.95 -7.95 -12.74
C GLY A 58 5.40 -8.41 -11.37
N THR A 59 5.29 -7.51 -10.39
CA THR A 59 5.45 -7.77 -8.95
C THR A 59 4.83 -9.10 -8.55
N GLU A 60 5.59 -10.00 -7.93
CA GLU A 60 5.15 -10.88 -6.81
C GLU A 60 6.21 -11.95 -6.49
N VAL A 61 6.44 -12.22 -5.20
CA VAL A 61 6.76 -13.58 -4.72
C VAL A 61 5.73 -14.47 -5.39
N GLN A 62 6.08 -15.39 -6.30
CA GLN A 62 5.13 -16.03 -7.23
C GLN A 62 3.79 -16.40 -6.55
N MET A 63 2.84 -15.46 -6.50
CA MET A 63 1.66 -15.63 -5.68
C MET A 63 0.73 -16.46 -6.54
N THR A 64 0.19 -17.49 -5.94
CA THR A 64 -0.88 -18.24 -6.56
C THR A 64 -2.15 -17.43 -6.41
N THR A 65 -2.75 -17.02 -7.52
CA THR A 65 -3.99 -16.23 -7.55
C THR A 65 -5.19 -17.15 -7.34
N ALA A 66 -5.96 -16.92 -6.29
CA ALA A 66 -7.25 -17.57 -6.09
C ALA A 66 -8.31 -16.85 -6.95
N VAL A 67 -9.06 -17.60 -7.76
CA VAL A 67 -10.17 -17.06 -8.58
C VAL A 67 -11.45 -17.83 -8.32
N ASP A 68 -12.61 -17.19 -8.49
CA ASP A 68 -13.89 -17.88 -8.55
C ASP A 68 -13.92 -18.75 -9.84
N ALA A 69 -14.19 -20.04 -9.70
CA ALA A 69 -14.03 -20.99 -10.79
C ALA A 69 -15.06 -20.84 -11.91
N TYR A 70 -16.18 -20.14 -11.67
CA TYR A 70 -17.24 -19.95 -12.65
C TYR A 70 -17.12 -18.60 -13.37
N SER A 71 -16.85 -17.54 -12.62
CA SER A 71 -16.78 -16.16 -13.14
C SER A 71 -15.37 -15.72 -13.54
N GLY A 72 -14.33 -16.40 -13.03
CA GLY A 72 -12.94 -16.00 -13.20
C GLY A 72 -12.54 -14.76 -12.39
N GLN A 73 -13.41 -14.25 -11.51
CA GLN A 73 -13.11 -13.10 -10.66
C GLN A 73 -11.98 -13.43 -9.69
N VAL A 74 -10.98 -12.54 -9.58
CA VAL A 74 -9.90 -12.67 -8.59
C VAL A 74 -10.46 -12.48 -7.18
N LEU A 75 -10.20 -13.46 -6.32
CA LEU A 75 -10.62 -13.46 -4.91
C LEU A 75 -9.47 -13.04 -3.99
N GLY A 76 -8.22 -13.29 -4.39
CA GLY A 76 -7.02 -12.88 -3.65
C GLY A 76 -5.76 -13.63 -4.10
N GLN A 77 -4.67 -13.45 -3.37
CA GLN A 77 -3.34 -13.98 -3.71
C GLN A 77 -2.65 -14.58 -2.50
N THR A 78 -2.00 -15.72 -2.67
CA THR A 78 -1.33 -16.43 -1.58
C THR A 78 -0.01 -17.03 -2.04
N GLU A 79 0.95 -17.18 -1.15
CA GLU A 79 2.25 -17.80 -1.44
C GLU A 79 2.14 -19.32 -1.62
N ARG A 80 1.00 -19.92 -1.27
CA ARG A 80 0.77 -21.36 -1.32
C ARG A 80 -0.10 -21.76 -2.49
N SER A 81 0.32 -22.78 -3.20
CA SER A 81 -0.54 -23.54 -4.10
C SER A 81 -1.29 -24.61 -3.32
N TYR A 82 -2.54 -24.89 -3.71
CA TYR A 82 -3.40 -25.89 -3.09
C TYR A 82 -3.85 -26.93 -4.12
N PRO A 83 -3.82 -28.23 -3.79
CA PRO A 83 -4.20 -29.27 -4.73
C PRO A 83 -5.72 -29.27 -5.00
N THR A 84 -6.12 -29.68 -6.20
CA THR A 84 -7.53 -29.91 -6.55
C THR A 84 -8.19 -30.86 -5.54
N GLY A 85 -9.38 -30.48 -5.07
CA GLY A 85 -10.16 -31.20 -4.06
C GLY A 85 -10.05 -30.62 -2.66
N ALA A 86 -8.97 -29.89 -2.34
CA ALA A 86 -8.76 -29.25 -1.04
C ALA A 86 -9.87 -28.23 -0.73
N VAL A 87 -10.28 -28.16 0.52
CA VAL A 87 -11.28 -27.22 1.04
C VAL A 87 -10.58 -26.21 1.95
N LEU A 88 -10.62 -24.95 1.54
CA LEU A 88 -9.90 -23.86 2.17
C LEU A 88 -10.86 -22.91 2.86
N LEU A 89 -10.47 -22.36 4.01
CA LEU A 89 -11.14 -21.20 4.57
C LEU A 89 -10.61 -19.93 3.87
N PHE A 90 -11.42 -19.34 3.00
CA PHE A 90 -11.05 -18.17 2.20
C PHE A 90 -11.98 -17.00 2.53
N GLY A 91 -11.46 -15.91 3.12
CA GLY A 91 -12.27 -14.76 3.54
C GLY A 91 -13.41 -15.17 4.48
N GLY A 92 -13.16 -16.11 5.40
CA GLY A 92 -14.15 -16.65 6.33
C GLY A 92 -15.17 -17.63 5.73
N ARG A 93 -15.04 -18.00 4.45
CA ARG A 93 -15.95 -18.92 3.76
C ARG A 93 -15.25 -20.20 3.33
N PRO A 94 -15.82 -21.40 3.56
CA PRO A 94 -15.28 -22.65 3.03
C PRO A 94 -15.41 -22.71 1.50
N MET A 95 -14.29 -22.87 0.81
CA MET A 95 -14.19 -22.91 -0.65
C MET A 95 -13.39 -24.14 -1.09
N ARG A 96 -13.85 -24.89 -2.08
CA ARG A 96 -13.14 -26.04 -2.64
C ARG A 96 -12.35 -25.65 -3.88
N VAL A 97 -11.09 -26.10 -3.94
CA VAL A 97 -10.25 -26.02 -5.14
C VAL A 97 -10.76 -27.01 -6.18
N VAL A 98 -11.20 -26.52 -7.34
CA VAL A 98 -11.76 -27.38 -8.42
C VAL A 98 -10.81 -27.52 -9.61
N TRP A 99 -9.84 -26.63 -9.74
CA TRP A 99 -8.73 -26.74 -10.68
C TRP A 99 -7.55 -25.91 -10.19
N GLN A 100 -6.36 -26.25 -10.68
CA GLN A 100 -5.11 -25.56 -10.40
C GLN A 100 -4.29 -25.49 -11.70
N ASP A 101 -3.65 -24.36 -11.93
CA ASP A 101 -2.56 -24.20 -12.88
C ASP A 101 -1.28 -23.72 -12.17
N LYS A 102 -0.26 -23.32 -12.93
CA LYS A 102 1.04 -22.92 -12.39
C LYS A 102 0.97 -21.67 -11.49
N TYR A 103 -0.01 -20.79 -11.71
CA TYR A 103 -0.10 -19.47 -11.05
C TYR A 103 -1.49 -19.15 -10.48
N ARG A 104 -2.47 -20.04 -10.65
CA ARG A 104 -3.85 -19.82 -10.25
C ARG A 104 -4.51 -21.10 -9.77
N PHE A 105 -5.53 -20.96 -8.94
CA PHE A 105 -6.47 -22.03 -8.67
C PHE A 105 -7.90 -21.51 -8.60
N GLY A 106 -8.83 -22.32 -9.09
CA GLY A 106 -10.26 -22.03 -9.10
C GLY A 106 -10.94 -22.51 -7.83
N LEU A 107 -11.72 -21.64 -7.22
CA LEU A 107 -12.49 -21.90 -6.00
C LEU A 107 -13.99 -21.94 -6.29
N THR A 108 -14.69 -22.85 -5.62
CA THR A 108 -16.17 -22.87 -5.57
C THR A 108 -16.64 -22.95 -4.12
N PRO A 109 -17.82 -22.41 -3.76
CA PRO A 109 -18.36 -22.57 -2.42
C PRO A 109 -18.51 -24.05 -2.04
N ALA A 110 -18.03 -24.42 -0.85
CA ALA A 110 -18.14 -25.77 -0.31
C ALA A 110 -18.72 -25.76 1.11
N PRO A 111 -19.96 -25.24 1.28
CA PRO A 111 -20.56 -25.09 2.60
C PRO A 111 -20.65 -26.44 3.32
N ARG A 112 -20.46 -26.42 4.64
CA ARG A 112 -20.57 -27.59 5.53
C ARG A 112 -19.57 -28.72 5.24
N THR A 113 -18.46 -28.41 4.56
CA THR A 113 -17.34 -29.36 4.40
C THR A 113 -16.24 -29.05 5.42
N THR A 114 -15.55 -30.09 5.90
CA THR A 114 -14.36 -29.93 6.77
C THR A 114 -13.29 -29.10 6.05
N ILE A 115 -12.65 -28.19 6.78
CA ILE A 115 -11.61 -27.30 6.26
C ILE A 115 -10.26 -28.02 6.37
N ASP A 116 -9.52 -28.07 5.27
CA ASP A 116 -8.19 -28.66 5.18
C ASP A 116 -7.08 -27.65 5.56
N ASP A 117 -7.24 -26.37 5.16
CA ASP A 117 -6.30 -25.29 5.50
C ASP A 117 -7.00 -23.91 5.56
N VAL A 118 -6.36 -22.96 6.21
CA VAL A 118 -6.77 -21.54 6.22
C VAL A 118 -5.83 -20.77 5.31
N VAL A 119 -6.37 -20.14 4.27
CA VAL A 119 -5.54 -19.34 3.36
C VAL A 119 -5.04 -18.11 4.10
N ARG A 120 -3.74 -18.08 4.35
CA ARG A 120 -3.04 -16.88 4.78
C ARG A 120 -2.58 -16.15 3.53
N PHE A 121 -3.02 -14.91 3.37
CA PHE A 121 -2.52 -14.04 2.33
C PHE A 121 -1.08 -13.67 2.72
N GLY A 122 -0.11 -13.98 1.84
CA GLY A 122 1.32 -13.75 2.09
C GLY A 122 1.81 -12.34 1.75
N GLY A 123 0.91 -11.40 1.50
CA GLY A 123 1.29 -9.99 1.39
C GLY A 123 1.52 -9.42 2.79
N GLY A 124 2.61 -8.69 3.01
CA GLY A 124 2.69 -7.77 4.15
C GLY A 124 1.42 -6.93 4.25
N GLU A 125 1.04 -6.49 5.46
CA GLU A 125 -0.19 -5.73 5.76
C GLU A 125 -0.64 -4.89 4.55
N MET A 126 -1.62 -5.41 3.80
CA MET A 126 -2.02 -4.75 2.57
C MET A 126 -2.70 -3.45 2.97
N ALA A 127 -2.05 -2.34 2.67
CA ALA A 127 -2.59 -1.02 2.92
C ALA A 127 -3.99 -0.92 2.32
N ILE A 128 -4.99 -0.64 3.16
CA ILE A 128 -6.36 -0.46 2.73
C ILE A 128 -6.40 0.74 1.78
N PRO A 129 -6.80 0.55 0.51
CA PRO A 129 -6.84 1.65 -0.44
C PRO A 129 -7.90 2.68 -0.05
N PHE A 130 -7.65 3.95 -0.41
CA PHE A 130 -8.59 5.06 -0.19
C PHE A 130 -10.03 4.72 -0.64
N VAL A 131 -10.19 4.07 -1.80
CA VAL A 131 -11.51 3.71 -2.35
C VAL A 131 -12.27 2.71 -1.49
N VAL A 132 -11.56 1.77 -0.84
CA VAL A 132 -12.16 0.78 0.07
C VAL A 132 -12.58 1.46 1.36
N ALA A 133 -11.69 2.27 1.95
CA ALA A 133 -12.01 3.02 3.17
C ALA A 133 -13.21 3.97 2.97
N GLN A 134 -13.31 4.63 1.82
CA GLN A 134 -14.48 5.45 1.49
C GLN A 134 -15.76 4.63 1.27
N ALA A 135 -15.66 3.39 0.80
CA ALA A 135 -16.82 2.50 0.68
C ALA A 135 -17.35 2.10 2.06
N VAL A 136 -16.45 1.83 3.02
CA VAL A 136 -16.81 1.58 4.42
C VAL A 136 -17.50 2.79 5.03
N ALA A 137 -16.92 3.99 4.89
CA ALA A 137 -17.52 5.23 5.37
C ALA A 137 -18.95 5.44 4.84
N ARG A 138 -19.15 5.21 3.54
CA ARG A 138 -20.46 5.31 2.91
C ARG A 138 -21.45 4.28 3.45
N GLY A 139 -21.00 3.05 3.69
CA GLY A 139 -21.82 2.00 4.32
C GLY A 139 -22.32 2.39 5.72
N LEU A 140 -21.56 3.22 6.43
CA LEU A 140 -21.90 3.79 7.74
C LEU A 140 -22.69 5.10 7.65
N GLY A 141 -23.04 5.58 6.45
CA GLY A 141 -23.78 6.83 6.27
C GLY A 141 -22.95 8.11 6.54
N ILE A 142 -21.63 8.02 6.48
CA ILE A 142 -20.71 9.15 6.65
C ILE A 142 -20.52 9.86 5.30
N ALA A 143 -20.66 11.18 5.28
CA ALA A 143 -20.54 11.95 4.05
C ALA A 143 -19.09 12.01 3.55
N PRO A 144 -18.86 12.22 2.23
CA PRO A 144 -17.52 12.49 1.73
C PRO A 144 -16.92 13.72 2.45
N ALA A 145 -15.67 13.59 2.91
CA ALA A 145 -14.95 14.62 3.69
C ALA A 145 -15.50 14.87 5.11
N GLU A 146 -16.42 14.07 5.61
CA GLU A 146 -16.75 14.05 7.04
C GLU A 146 -15.73 13.18 7.81
N MET A 147 -15.24 13.68 8.94
CA MET A 147 -14.46 12.91 9.90
C MET A 147 -15.20 12.86 11.23
N PRO A 148 -15.94 11.78 11.50
CA PRO A 148 -16.55 11.57 12.79
C PRO A 148 -15.49 11.51 13.89
N PHE A 149 -15.81 12.11 15.03
CA PHE A 149 -15.03 11.89 16.25
C PHE A 149 -15.91 11.31 17.36
N LEU A 150 -15.32 10.38 18.13
CA LEU A 150 -15.97 9.70 19.25
C LEU A 150 -15.11 9.80 20.52
N PRO A 151 -15.68 10.18 21.68
CA PRO A 151 -14.95 10.14 22.95
C PRO A 151 -14.39 8.74 23.24
N ALA A 152 -13.16 8.67 23.74
CA ALA A 152 -12.46 7.41 24.01
C ALA A 152 -11.56 7.53 25.25
N GLY A 153 -12.09 7.15 26.42
CA GLY A 153 -11.38 7.34 27.69
C GLY A 153 -11.05 8.81 27.92
N GLU A 154 -9.75 9.13 28.03
CA GLU A 154 -9.25 10.50 28.20
C GLU A 154 -9.07 11.27 26.88
N GLY A 155 -9.22 10.60 25.74
CA GLY A 155 -9.02 11.18 24.42
C GLY A 155 -10.22 11.04 23.49
N VAL A 156 -9.94 11.05 22.20
CA VAL A 156 -10.95 10.97 21.15
C VAL A 156 -10.43 10.14 19.98
N TRP A 157 -11.30 9.27 19.46
CA TRP A 157 -11.12 8.61 18.18
C TRP A 157 -11.53 9.54 17.05
N LEU A 158 -10.66 9.73 16.06
CA LEU A 158 -10.93 10.50 14.85
C LEU A 158 -10.93 9.57 13.64
N PHE A 159 -12.09 9.33 13.04
CA PHE A 159 -12.24 8.41 11.93
C PHE A 159 -12.06 9.12 10.58
N HIS A 160 -10.92 8.89 9.93
CA HIS A 160 -10.55 9.56 8.68
C HIS A 160 -11.03 8.85 7.42
N PHE A 161 -11.11 7.52 7.40
CA PHE A 161 -11.50 6.71 6.23
C PHE A 161 -10.73 7.05 4.93
N TRP A 162 -9.45 7.40 5.07
CA TRP A 162 -8.57 7.74 3.93
C TRP A 162 -7.70 6.57 3.45
N GLY A 163 -7.82 5.42 4.11
CA GLY A 163 -6.95 4.27 3.89
C GLY A 163 -5.62 4.41 4.64
N THR A 164 -4.87 3.31 4.70
CA THR A 164 -3.70 3.16 5.58
C THR A 164 -2.61 4.20 5.32
N VAL A 165 -2.23 4.38 4.05
CA VAL A 165 -1.13 5.30 3.66
C VAL A 165 -1.44 6.75 4.05
N TRP A 166 -2.65 7.22 3.72
CA TRP A 166 -3.05 8.59 4.03
C TRP A 166 -3.42 8.80 5.49
N GLY A 167 -3.91 7.77 6.20
CA GLY A 167 -4.10 7.81 7.65
C GLY A 167 -2.78 7.99 8.39
N LYS A 168 -1.77 7.18 8.07
CA LYS A 168 -0.42 7.30 8.62
C LYS A 168 0.20 8.66 8.32
N LEU A 169 0.06 9.15 7.08
CA LEU A 169 0.53 10.47 6.71
C LEU A 169 -0.22 11.59 7.45
N LEU A 170 -1.52 11.44 7.69
CA LEU A 170 -2.32 12.39 8.46
C LEU A 170 -1.86 12.47 9.92
N ALA A 171 -1.60 11.34 10.58
CA ALA A 171 -1.06 11.33 11.94
C ALA A 171 0.26 12.11 12.03
N GLU A 172 1.16 11.86 11.08
CA GLU A 172 2.47 12.52 11.00
C GLU A 172 2.38 14.02 10.67
N LEU A 173 1.40 14.40 9.84
CA LEU A 173 1.07 15.80 9.55
C LEU A 173 0.58 16.55 10.79
N LEU A 174 -0.37 15.94 11.53
CA LEU A 174 -0.91 16.50 12.76
C LEU A 174 0.21 16.67 13.79
N LEU A 175 1.05 15.65 13.98
CA LEU A 175 2.19 15.70 14.88
C LEU A 175 3.16 16.82 14.51
N ALA A 176 3.50 16.97 13.23
CA ALA A 176 4.37 18.04 12.74
C ALA A 176 3.76 19.45 12.92
N GLN A 177 2.45 19.54 13.15
CA GLN A 177 1.72 20.78 13.41
C GLN A 177 1.39 20.97 14.90
N GLY A 178 1.94 20.12 15.78
CA GLY A 178 1.78 20.23 17.24
C GLY A 178 0.50 19.56 17.78
N VAL A 179 -0.22 18.80 16.96
CA VAL A 179 -1.36 17.99 17.40
C VAL A 179 -0.89 16.56 17.59
N MET A 180 -0.88 16.10 18.84
CA MET A 180 -0.57 14.70 19.14
C MET A 180 -1.63 13.80 18.49
N ALA A 181 -1.22 12.91 17.61
CA ALA A 181 -2.07 11.94 16.95
C ALA A 181 -1.30 10.63 16.73
N THR A 182 -1.94 9.51 17.04
CA THR A 182 -1.38 8.16 16.83
C THR A 182 -2.29 7.40 15.89
N SER A 183 -1.73 6.76 14.86
CA SER A 183 -2.50 5.83 14.03
C SER A 183 -2.90 4.63 14.88
N ALA A 184 -4.20 4.35 14.97
CA ALA A 184 -4.66 3.18 15.71
C ALA A 184 -5.01 2.02 14.79
N ASP A 185 -5.65 2.32 13.66
CA ASP A 185 -5.91 1.37 12.57
C ASP A 185 -5.91 2.10 11.21
N GLU A 186 -6.43 1.47 10.17
CA GLU A 186 -6.49 2.01 8.81
C GLU A 186 -7.59 3.06 8.57
N TYR A 187 -8.50 3.23 9.52
CA TYR A 187 -9.64 4.12 9.48
C TYR A 187 -9.59 5.24 10.51
N ALA A 188 -8.85 5.09 11.60
CA ALA A 188 -8.91 5.93 12.78
C ALA A 188 -7.55 6.34 13.36
N LEU A 189 -7.54 7.57 13.91
CA LEU A 189 -6.46 8.12 14.73
C LEU A 189 -6.93 8.28 16.17
N TYR A 190 -6.06 8.01 17.13
CA TYR A 190 -6.25 8.43 18.52
C TYR A 190 -5.66 9.82 18.73
N LEU A 191 -6.43 10.73 19.31
CA LEU A 191 -5.95 12.02 19.78
C LEU A 191 -6.16 12.11 21.30
N PRO A 192 -5.11 12.38 22.10
CA PRO A 192 -5.27 12.55 23.55
C PRO A 192 -6.03 13.83 23.93
N LEU A 193 -6.15 14.79 23.00
CA LEU A 193 -6.91 16.02 23.19
C LEU A 193 -7.77 16.26 21.94
N ALA A 194 -9.05 16.54 22.16
CA ALA A 194 -9.95 16.89 21.08
C ALA A 194 -9.53 18.20 20.41
N ILE A 195 -9.59 18.23 19.08
CA ILE A 195 -9.36 19.44 18.29
C ILE A 195 -10.68 19.93 17.69
N PRO A 196 -10.93 21.25 17.67
CA PRO A 196 -12.18 21.78 17.12
C PRO A 196 -12.22 21.71 15.58
N ALA A 197 -11.05 21.68 14.95
CA ALA A 197 -10.87 21.56 13.50
C ALA A 197 -9.46 21.04 13.19
N LEU A 198 -9.27 20.53 11.97
CA LEU A 198 -7.93 20.24 11.47
C LEU A 198 -7.11 21.55 11.35
N PRO A 199 -5.80 21.54 11.67
CA PRO A 199 -4.93 22.69 11.41
C PRO A 199 -4.94 23.11 9.93
N SER A 200 -4.53 24.33 9.60
CA SER A 200 -4.47 24.75 8.20
C SER A 200 -3.49 23.89 7.37
N TRP A 201 -3.89 23.52 6.15
CA TRP A 201 -3.02 22.80 5.23
C TRP A 201 -1.75 23.61 4.91
N ASN A 202 -0.59 23.01 5.12
CA ASN A 202 0.71 23.58 4.76
C ASN A 202 1.45 22.61 3.83
N GLU A 203 1.57 22.97 2.55
CA GLU A 203 2.19 22.11 1.54
C GLU A 203 3.68 21.84 1.82
N ALA A 204 4.41 22.81 2.36
CA ALA A 204 5.82 22.64 2.70
C ALA A 204 6.01 21.65 3.85
N VAL A 205 5.13 21.71 4.86
CA VAL A 205 5.10 20.72 5.96
C VAL A 205 4.73 19.35 5.42
N ALA A 206 3.70 19.26 4.56
CA ALA A 206 3.28 17.98 4.00
C ALA A 206 4.35 17.30 3.14
N ARG A 207 5.06 18.08 2.33
CA ARG A 207 6.20 17.59 1.56
C ARG A 207 7.32 17.07 2.47
N ARG A 208 7.68 17.85 3.51
CA ARG A 208 8.72 17.46 4.47
C ARG A 208 8.35 16.20 5.24
N VAL A 209 7.10 16.09 5.70
CA VAL A 209 6.59 14.90 6.38
C VAL A 209 6.64 13.70 5.43
N GLY A 210 6.10 13.84 4.21
CA GLY A 210 6.13 12.76 3.22
C GLY A 210 7.54 12.27 2.89
N GLN A 211 8.52 13.18 2.81
CA GLN A 211 9.93 12.83 2.63
C GLN A 211 10.50 12.07 3.84
N ARG A 212 10.24 12.56 5.06
CA ARG A 212 10.69 11.93 6.31
C ARG A 212 10.11 10.52 6.48
N THR A 213 8.86 10.32 6.08
CA THR A 213 8.15 9.05 6.24
C THR A 213 8.29 8.15 5.00
N ALA A 214 9.03 8.57 3.97
CA ALA A 214 9.04 7.88 2.68
C ALA A 214 9.43 6.41 2.79
N ALA A 215 10.48 6.09 3.54
CA ALA A 215 10.93 4.71 3.74
C ALA A 215 9.81 3.84 4.36
N ASN A 216 9.15 4.34 5.41
CA ASN A 216 8.07 3.62 6.08
C ASN A 216 6.80 3.47 5.22
N LEU A 217 6.62 4.34 4.21
CA LEU A 217 5.47 4.30 3.30
C LEU A 217 5.77 3.50 2.02
N ALA A 218 7.03 3.26 1.69
CA ALA A 218 7.42 2.55 0.47
C ALA A 218 6.87 1.11 0.44
N ASP A 219 6.91 0.41 1.57
CA ASP A 219 6.38 -0.94 1.69
C ASP A 219 4.86 -0.96 1.51
N MET A 220 4.16 -0.03 2.16
CA MET A 220 2.69 0.10 2.07
C MET A 220 2.22 0.49 0.66
N LEU A 221 3.04 1.24 -0.08
CA LEU A 221 2.76 1.64 -1.45
C LEU A 221 3.13 0.56 -2.48
N GLY A 222 3.72 -0.55 -2.05
CA GLY A 222 4.13 -1.62 -2.94
C GLY A 222 5.18 -1.15 -3.95
N MET A 223 6.16 -0.34 -3.51
CA MET A 223 7.19 0.24 -4.39
C MET A 223 8.07 -0.80 -5.12
N GLY A 224 7.94 -2.07 -4.75
CA GLY A 224 8.67 -3.19 -5.34
C GLY A 224 10.08 -3.34 -4.77
N ARG A 225 10.63 -4.55 -4.86
CA ARG A 225 11.92 -4.91 -4.23
C ARG A 225 13.15 -4.19 -4.79
N PHE A 226 13.07 -3.60 -5.99
CA PHE A 226 14.18 -2.79 -6.51
C PHE A 226 14.13 -1.32 -6.05
N HIS A 227 13.09 -0.93 -5.30
CA HIS A 227 13.01 0.42 -4.75
C HIS A 227 14.21 0.77 -3.86
N SER A 228 14.67 -0.20 -3.06
CA SER A 228 15.85 -0.05 -2.20
C SER A 228 17.17 0.10 -2.97
N LEU A 229 17.19 -0.24 -4.27
CA LEU A 229 18.36 -0.07 -5.15
C LEU A 229 18.43 1.34 -5.77
N LEU A 230 17.40 2.16 -5.56
CA LEU A 230 17.39 3.54 -6.03
C LEU A 230 18.25 4.42 -5.11
N PRO A 231 18.90 5.46 -5.65
CA PRO A 231 19.45 6.54 -4.83
C PRO A 231 18.39 7.08 -3.86
N ALA A 232 18.78 7.36 -2.61
CA ALA A 232 17.83 7.69 -1.54
C ALA A 232 16.92 8.90 -1.86
N ASP A 233 17.45 9.90 -2.56
CA ASP A 233 16.70 11.07 -3.02
C ASP A 233 15.67 10.70 -4.09
N VAL A 234 16.04 9.85 -5.06
CA VAL A 234 15.15 9.33 -6.10
C VAL A 234 14.07 8.42 -5.49
N ALA A 235 14.44 7.54 -4.57
CA ALA A 235 13.53 6.66 -3.86
C ALA A 235 12.47 7.49 -3.10
N SER A 236 12.92 8.45 -2.29
CA SER A 236 12.04 9.35 -1.54
C SER A 236 11.13 10.16 -2.47
N ALA A 237 11.68 10.71 -3.57
CA ALA A 237 10.90 11.45 -4.55
C ALA A 237 9.81 10.60 -5.22
N ALA A 238 10.10 9.34 -5.53
CA ALA A 238 9.13 8.42 -6.12
C ALA A 238 7.97 8.14 -5.16
N VAL A 239 8.27 7.84 -3.88
CA VAL A 239 7.24 7.66 -2.84
C VAL A 239 6.38 8.91 -2.70
N VAL A 240 6.99 10.08 -2.54
CA VAL A 240 6.27 11.36 -2.40
C VAL A 240 5.41 11.67 -3.63
N GLY A 241 5.87 11.29 -4.82
CA GLY A 241 5.10 11.39 -6.05
C GLY A 241 3.80 10.58 -6.00
N LEU A 242 3.85 9.35 -5.49
CA LEU A 242 2.67 8.48 -5.36
C LEU A 242 1.69 8.93 -4.27
N LEU A 243 2.16 9.62 -3.23
CA LEU A 243 1.27 10.16 -2.19
C LEU A 243 0.23 11.14 -2.74
N ASN A 244 0.49 11.76 -3.90
CA ASN A 244 -0.39 12.73 -4.54
C ASN A 244 -0.84 13.83 -3.57
N LEU A 245 0.14 14.55 -3.00
CA LEU A 245 -0.09 15.57 -1.97
C LEU A 245 -1.08 16.65 -2.42
N ALA A 246 -1.19 16.93 -3.72
CA ALA A 246 -2.18 17.84 -4.26
C ALA A 246 -3.62 17.33 -4.06
N ARG A 247 -3.87 16.03 -4.31
CA ARG A 247 -5.17 15.40 -4.05
C ARG A 247 -5.45 15.33 -2.55
N LEU A 248 -4.48 14.91 -1.75
CA LEU A 248 -4.60 14.86 -0.30
C LEU A 248 -4.94 16.24 0.28
N GLY A 249 -4.23 17.29 -0.16
CA GLY A 249 -4.48 18.65 0.33
C GLY A 249 -5.87 19.18 0.00
N ARG A 250 -6.45 18.80 -1.16
CA ARG A 250 -7.86 19.14 -1.48
C ARG A 250 -8.83 18.43 -0.54
N LEU A 251 -8.62 17.14 -0.29
CA LEU A 251 -9.44 16.35 0.63
C LEU A 251 -9.35 16.89 2.05
N TYR A 252 -8.14 17.15 2.52
CA TYR A 252 -7.86 17.71 3.84
C TYR A 252 -8.58 19.05 4.05
N ARG A 253 -8.51 19.97 3.09
CA ARG A 253 -9.19 21.27 3.19
C ARG A 253 -10.72 21.17 3.13
N ALA A 254 -11.25 20.17 2.45
CA ALA A 254 -12.70 19.94 2.38
C ALA A 254 -13.24 19.27 3.64
N THR A 255 -12.37 18.82 4.55
CA THR A 255 -12.78 17.97 5.67
C THR A 255 -13.42 18.76 6.80
N THR A 256 -14.52 18.22 7.32
CA THR A 256 -15.20 18.74 8.51
C THR A 256 -15.21 17.68 9.61
N LEU A 257 -14.85 18.09 10.82
CA LEU A 257 -14.97 17.25 12.01
C LEU A 257 -16.42 17.27 12.50
N THR A 258 -17.01 16.10 12.68
CA THR A 258 -18.41 15.98 13.14
C THR A 258 -18.51 15.08 14.35
N HIS A 259 -19.43 15.43 15.24
CA HIS A 259 -19.79 14.56 16.36
C HIS A 259 -20.95 13.66 15.91
N ARG A 260 -20.73 12.35 15.84
CA ARG A 260 -21.70 11.35 15.37
C ARG A 260 -21.91 10.24 16.41
N PRO A 261 -22.47 10.57 17.59
CA PRO A 261 -22.58 9.61 18.69
C PRO A 261 -23.44 8.39 18.34
N GLU A 262 -24.38 8.53 17.40
CA GLU A 262 -25.21 7.43 16.91
C GLU A 262 -24.43 6.35 16.15
N LEU A 263 -23.21 6.66 15.69
CA LEU A 263 -22.32 5.70 15.05
C LEU A 263 -21.38 4.99 16.04
N GLY A 264 -21.48 5.31 17.33
CA GLY A 264 -20.58 4.82 18.39
C GLY A 264 -20.32 3.32 18.33
N GLU A 265 -21.39 2.52 18.45
CA GLU A 265 -21.28 1.05 18.45
C GLU A 265 -20.68 0.50 17.15
N SER A 266 -21.07 1.05 15.99
CA SER A 266 -20.59 0.58 14.69
C SER A 266 -19.12 0.92 14.45
N LEU A 267 -18.69 2.10 14.90
CA LEU A 267 -17.30 2.57 14.77
C LEU A 267 -16.38 1.87 15.77
N THR A 268 -16.84 1.62 17.00
CA THR A 268 -16.09 0.80 17.97
C THR A 268 -15.94 -0.64 17.48
N ALA A 269 -17.01 -1.25 16.94
CA ALA A 269 -16.93 -2.60 16.39
C ALA A 269 -15.97 -2.71 15.20
N LEU A 270 -15.84 -1.66 14.38
CA LEU A 270 -14.88 -1.59 13.28
C LEU A 270 -13.43 -1.51 13.77
N HIS A 271 -13.20 -0.84 14.91
CA HIS A 271 -11.87 -0.72 15.52
C HIS A 271 -11.42 -2.02 16.19
N GLU A 272 -12.37 -2.81 16.72
CA GLU A 272 -12.10 -4.05 17.44
C GLU A 272 -11.96 -5.29 16.53
N SER A 273 -12.27 -5.17 15.23
CA SER A 273 -12.28 -6.27 14.25
C SER A 273 -10.96 -6.47 13.53
#